data_AF-A0A965F5T0-F1
#
_entry.id   AF-A0A965F5T0-F1
#
_cell.length_a   1.000
_cell.length_b   1.000
_cell.length_c   1.000
_cell.angle_alpha   90.00
_cell.angle_beta   90.00
_cell.angle_gamma   90.00
#
_symmetry.space_group_name_H-M   'P 1'
#
loop_
_entity.id
_entity.type
_entity.pdbx_description
1 polymer ?
#
loop_
_entity_poly.entity_id
_entity_poly.type
_entity_poly.pdbx_seq_one_letter_code
_entity_poly.pdbx_strand_id
1 'polypeptide(L)'
;MSVFSRFGPRLGLVASVALLAACGSLVSGVRPLNAEYCDNFLIYDMCARDTNRDGIVEVVYFTDTREVFMYHPESEGNYPSDLGLHRCAMPMDEELVATTNRVFYVDDSTTFLEKQDIKGAMMLKYVTYMPEVTACNLRAEQEAASN
;
A
#
# COMPACT_ATOMS: atom_id res chain seq x y z
N MET A 1 -31.77 -34.28 -42.28
CA MET A 1 -32.55 -33.56 -41.24
C MET A 1 -31.55 -32.79 -40.39
N SER A 2 -31.39 -31.49 -40.63
CA SER A 2 -30.49 -30.62 -39.88
C SER A 2 -31.28 -29.40 -39.40
N VAL A 3 -31.69 -29.45 -38.13
CA VAL A 3 -32.39 -28.39 -37.43
C VAL A 3 -31.36 -27.41 -36.88
N PHE A 4 -30.85 -26.51 -37.71
CA PHE A 4 -30.08 -25.35 -37.25
C PHE A 4 -30.46 -24.14 -38.11
N SER A 5 -31.71 -23.72 -37.94
CA SER A 5 -32.16 -22.41 -38.40
C SER A 5 -32.95 -21.78 -37.25
N ARG A 6 -32.68 -20.49 -37.01
CA ARG A 6 -33.40 -19.54 -36.12
C ARG A 6 -32.83 -19.32 -34.72
N PHE A 7 -31.63 -18.76 -34.62
CA PHE A 7 -31.35 -17.77 -33.57
C PHE A 7 -30.58 -16.60 -34.17
N GLY A 8 -31.26 -15.46 -34.30
CA GLY A 8 -30.73 -14.26 -34.94
C GLY A 8 -29.63 -13.56 -34.11
N PRO A 9 -28.90 -12.62 -34.73
CA PRO A 9 -27.72 -11.95 -34.15
C PRO A 9 -28.01 -11.16 -32.87
N ARG A 10 -29.29 -10.94 -32.55
CA ARG A 10 -29.75 -10.26 -31.33
C ARG A 10 -29.53 -11.07 -30.05
N LEU A 11 -29.55 -12.41 -30.11
CA LEU A 11 -29.39 -13.25 -28.90
C LEU A 11 -27.92 -13.29 -28.43
N GLY A 12 -26.97 -13.33 -29.37
CA GLY A 12 -25.54 -13.29 -29.06
C GLY A 12 -25.10 -11.96 -28.45
N LEU A 13 -25.66 -10.84 -28.94
CA LEU A 13 -25.35 -9.51 -28.41
C LEU A 13 -25.84 -9.34 -26.96
N VAL A 14 -27.06 -9.83 -26.65
CA VAL A 14 -27.62 -9.77 -25.29
C VAL A 14 -26.81 -10.61 -24.29
N ALA A 15 -26.37 -11.80 -24.70
CA ALA A 15 -25.51 -12.64 -23.87
C ALA A 15 -24.14 -11.99 -23.59
N SER A 16 -23.59 -11.29 -24.59
CA SER A 16 -22.31 -10.57 -24.49
C SER A 16 -22.40 -9.38 -23.52
N VAL A 17 -23.49 -8.61 -23.59
CA VAL A 17 -23.73 -7.48 -22.66
C VAL A 17 -23.99 -7.97 -21.24
N ALA A 18 -24.69 -9.10 -21.06
CA ALA A 18 -24.91 -9.68 -19.74
C ALA A 18 -23.59 -10.18 -19.08
N LEU A 19 -22.68 -10.76 -19.86
CA LEU A 19 -21.36 -11.19 -19.39
C LEU A 19 -20.47 -9.99 -19.00
N LEU A 20 -20.53 -8.88 -19.75
CA LEU A 20 -19.80 -7.66 -19.41
C LEU A 20 -20.36 -6.95 -18.16
N ALA A 21 -21.68 -7.00 -17.94
CA ALA A 21 -22.30 -6.44 -16.74
C ALA A 21 -21.95 -7.23 -15.45
N ALA A 22 -21.72 -8.54 -15.57
CA ALA A 22 -21.34 -9.37 -14.43
C ALA A 22 -19.92 -9.07 -13.90
N CYS A 23 -18.98 -8.70 -14.77
CA CYS A 23 -17.62 -8.32 -14.34
C CYS A 23 -17.58 -7.00 -13.56
N GLY A 24 -18.52 -6.07 -13.80
CA GLY A 24 -18.58 -4.80 -13.07
C GLY A 24 -19.17 -4.91 -11.65
N SER A 25 -19.88 -6.00 -11.36
CA SER A 25 -20.67 -6.16 -10.12
C SER A 25 -19.94 -6.96 -9.03
N LEU A 26 -18.78 -7.54 -9.32
CA LEU A 26 -18.07 -8.46 -8.41
C LEU A 26 -17.05 -7.79 -7.48
N VAL A 27 -16.81 -6.48 -7.59
CA VAL A 27 -15.91 -5.77 -6.65
C VAL A 27 -16.73 -5.32 -5.43
N SER A 28 -17.11 -6.27 -4.59
CA SER A 28 -17.79 -6.04 -3.29
C SER A 28 -16.81 -5.95 -2.10
N GLY A 29 -15.58 -5.50 -2.35
CA GLY A 29 -14.63 -5.16 -1.29
C GLY A 29 -14.86 -3.72 -0.79
N VAL A 30 -14.62 -3.47 0.51
CA VAL A 30 -14.51 -2.11 1.03
C VAL A 30 -13.35 -1.45 0.27
N ARG A 31 -13.63 -0.35 -0.43
CA ARG A 31 -12.60 0.38 -1.16
C ARG A 31 -11.79 1.24 -0.19
N PRO A 32 -10.46 1.36 -0.40
CA PRO A 32 -9.69 2.31 0.37
C PRO A 32 -10.26 3.73 0.17
N LEU A 33 -10.35 4.47 1.26
CA LEU A 33 -10.84 5.85 1.26
C LEU A 33 -9.74 6.82 0.84
N ASN A 34 -8.49 6.47 1.12
CA ASN A 34 -7.32 7.27 0.87
C ASN A 34 -6.28 6.47 0.05
N ALA A 35 -5.69 7.10 -0.96
CA ALA A 35 -4.53 6.56 -1.68
C ALA A 35 -3.20 6.89 -0.97
N GLU A 36 -3.24 7.85 -0.05
CA GLU A 36 -2.09 8.28 0.74
C GLU A 36 -2.57 8.67 2.13
N TYR A 37 -1.85 8.24 3.14
CA TYR A 37 -2.13 8.57 4.54
C TYR A 37 -0.86 9.08 5.20
N CYS A 38 -0.89 10.32 5.68
CA CYS A 38 0.23 10.96 6.34
C CYS A 38 -0.11 11.24 7.81
N ASP A 39 0.78 10.84 8.71
CA ASP A 39 0.68 11.16 10.13
C ASP A 39 2.09 11.26 10.72
N ASN A 40 2.18 11.86 11.90
CA ASN A 40 3.39 11.94 12.68
C ASN A 40 3.53 10.69 13.56
N PHE A 41 4.60 9.93 13.40
CA PHE A 41 4.92 8.81 14.29
C PHE A 41 6.22 9.13 15.04
N LEU A 42 6.12 9.28 16.36
CA LEU A 42 7.18 9.77 17.26
C LEU A 42 7.63 11.19 16.91
N ILE A 43 8.72 11.29 16.15
CA ILE A 43 9.42 12.51 15.78
C ILE A 43 9.50 12.65 14.25
N TYR A 44 8.95 11.68 13.50
CA TYR A 44 9.02 11.64 12.04
C TYR A 44 7.63 11.82 11.44
N ASP A 45 7.55 12.70 10.44
CA ASP A 45 6.37 12.85 9.59
C ASP A 45 6.48 11.88 8.41
N MET A 46 5.60 10.89 8.37
CA MET A 46 5.69 9.80 7.40
C MET A 46 4.36 9.61 6.68
N CYS A 47 4.43 9.19 5.42
CA CYS A 47 3.27 8.90 4.61
C CYS A 47 3.33 7.47 4.09
N ALA A 48 2.23 6.74 4.22
CA ALA A 48 1.99 5.47 3.55
C ALA A 48 1.25 5.74 2.23
N ARG A 49 1.66 5.08 1.15
CA ARG A 49 1.09 5.28 -0.18
C ARG A 49 0.65 3.95 -0.80
N ASP A 50 -0.53 4.00 -1.40
CA ASP A 50 -1.16 2.98 -2.22
C ASP A 50 -1.45 3.63 -3.60
N THR A 51 -0.59 3.38 -4.58
CA THR A 51 -0.65 4.06 -5.88
C THR A 51 -1.80 3.52 -6.74
N ASN A 52 -2.11 2.23 -6.64
CA ASN A 52 -3.11 1.57 -7.47
C ASN A 52 -4.53 1.56 -6.85
N ARG A 53 -4.66 1.97 -5.58
CA ARG A 53 -5.91 2.04 -4.79
C ARG A 53 -6.55 0.69 -4.53
N ASP A 54 -5.76 -0.36 -4.35
CA ASP A 54 -6.23 -1.69 -3.96
C ASP A 54 -6.33 -1.90 -2.43
N GLY A 55 -5.87 -0.92 -1.65
CA GLY A 55 -5.86 -0.93 -0.19
C GLY A 55 -4.61 -1.58 0.41
N ILE A 56 -3.59 -1.86 -0.41
CA ILE A 56 -2.31 -2.43 -0.02
C ILE A 56 -1.24 -1.34 -0.11
N VAL A 57 -0.47 -1.18 0.97
CA VAL A 57 0.62 -0.22 0.99
C VAL A 57 1.72 -0.69 0.05
N GLU A 58 2.20 0.20 -0.83
CA GLU A 58 3.35 -0.05 -1.69
C GLU A 58 4.63 0.47 -1.04
N VAL A 59 4.57 1.68 -0.48
CA VAL A 59 5.72 2.35 0.12
C VAL A 59 5.33 3.19 1.33
N VAL A 60 6.27 3.33 2.27
CA VAL A 60 6.24 4.32 3.35
C VAL A 60 7.48 5.20 3.23
N TYR A 61 7.28 6.52 3.24
CA TYR A 61 8.32 7.50 2.98
C TYR A 61 8.30 8.65 3.99
N PHE A 62 9.46 9.29 4.18
CA PHE A 62 9.59 10.48 5.00
C PHE A 62 9.10 11.72 4.24
N THR A 63 8.26 12.54 4.88
CA THR A 63 7.61 13.68 4.22
C THR A 63 8.60 14.79 3.87
N ASP A 64 9.63 14.98 4.68
CA ASP A 64 10.65 16.02 4.54
C ASP A 64 11.66 15.70 3.44
N THR A 65 12.20 14.48 3.41
CA THR A 65 13.20 14.07 2.41
C THR A 65 12.60 13.46 1.16
N ARG A 66 11.33 13.03 1.22
CA ARG A 66 10.64 12.24 0.17
C ARG A 66 11.37 10.92 -0.15
N GLU A 67 12.01 10.33 0.84
CA GLU A 67 12.71 9.06 0.67
C GLU A 67 11.88 7.90 1.24
N VAL A 68 11.68 6.86 0.44
CA VAL A 68 11.11 5.58 0.83
C VAL A 68 12.07 4.89 1.78
N PHE A 69 11.60 4.55 2.97
CA PHE A 69 12.39 3.80 3.96
C PHE A 69 11.80 2.42 4.25
N MET A 70 10.54 2.19 3.88
CA MET A 70 9.91 0.87 3.92
C MET A 70 9.08 0.64 2.66
N TYR A 71 9.12 -0.57 2.11
CA TYR A 71 8.40 -0.90 0.88
C TYR A 71 7.77 -2.29 0.93
N HIS A 72 6.68 -2.49 0.19
CA HIS A 72 6.12 -3.81 0.00
C HIS A 72 7.11 -4.66 -0.80
N PRO A 73 7.34 -5.93 -0.43
CA PRO A 73 8.30 -6.79 -1.14
C PRO A 73 8.06 -6.86 -2.66
N GLU A 74 6.79 -6.85 -3.09
CA GLU A 74 6.44 -6.87 -4.53
C GLU A 74 6.72 -5.54 -5.26
N SER A 75 6.91 -4.45 -4.52
CA SER A 75 7.26 -3.13 -5.06
C SER A 75 8.77 -2.93 -5.19
N GLU A 76 9.59 -3.94 -4.86
CA GLU A 76 11.05 -3.83 -4.92
C GLU A 76 11.54 -3.48 -6.34
N GLY A 77 12.32 -2.41 -6.44
CA GLY A 77 12.80 -1.88 -7.72
C GLY A 77 11.74 -1.16 -8.57
N ASN A 78 10.48 -1.10 -8.12
CA ASN A 78 9.38 -0.38 -8.76
C ASN A 78 8.75 0.62 -7.79
N TYR A 79 9.54 1.61 -7.40
CA TYR A 79 9.11 2.69 -6.51
C TYR A 79 8.50 3.86 -7.29
N PRO A 80 7.59 4.64 -6.68
CA PRO A 80 7.07 5.85 -7.30
C PRO A 80 8.21 6.80 -7.71
N SER A 81 8.20 7.26 -8.96
CA SER A 81 9.30 8.05 -9.56
C SER A 81 9.54 9.41 -8.89
N ASP A 82 8.58 9.89 -8.10
CA ASP A 82 8.64 11.15 -7.35
C ASP A 82 9.27 11.00 -5.95
N LEU A 83 9.71 9.79 -5.59
CA LEU A 83 10.32 9.46 -4.31
C LEU A 83 11.73 8.91 -4.50
N GLY A 84 12.64 9.29 -3.61
CA GLY A 84 13.96 8.67 -3.49
C GLY A 84 13.87 7.35 -2.73
N LEU A 85 14.90 6.52 -2.81
CA LEU A 85 15.04 5.35 -1.93
C LEU A 85 16.07 5.67 -0.85
N HIS A 86 15.67 5.58 0.42
CA HIS A 86 16.59 5.75 1.53
C HIS A 86 17.65 4.65 1.49
N ARG A 87 18.90 4.98 1.80
CA ARG A 87 20.04 4.03 1.75
C ARG A 87 19.84 2.77 2.62
N CYS A 88 19.01 2.88 3.65
CA CYS A 88 18.64 1.82 4.57
C CYS A 88 17.16 1.44 4.45
N ALA A 89 16.57 1.59 3.25
CA ALA A 89 15.21 1.16 3.00
C ALA A 89 15.11 -0.37 3.14
N MET A 90 13.99 -0.84 3.70
CA MET A 90 13.78 -2.26 3.98
C MET A 90 12.42 -2.74 3.49
N PRO A 91 12.30 -4.01 3.07
CA PRO A 91 11.00 -4.60 2.78
C PRO A 91 10.18 -4.74 4.07
N MET A 92 8.87 -4.49 3.98
CA MET A 92 7.93 -4.73 5.06
C MET A 92 7.58 -6.22 5.12
N ASP A 93 7.54 -6.78 6.34
CA ASP A 93 6.93 -8.10 6.55
C ASP A 93 5.41 -8.06 6.37
N GLU A 94 4.80 -9.24 6.22
CA GLU A 94 3.36 -9.41 6.01
C GLU A 94 2.51 -8.76 7.11
N GLU A 95 2.99 -8.79 8.36
CA GLU A 95 2.26 -8.25 9.50
C GLU A 95 2.30 -6.70 9.52
N LEU A 96 3.43 -6.11 9.15
CA LEU A 96 3.60 -4.68 8.98
C LEU A 96 2.79 -4.17 7.78
N VAL A 97 2.75 -4.92 6.67
CA VAL A 97 1.86 -4.62 5.55
C VAL A 97 0.40 -4.62 6.02
N ALA A 98 -0.05 -5.71 6.66
CA ALA A 98 -1.43 -5.82 7.14
C ALA A 98 -1.81 -4.70 8.13
N THR A 99 -0.88 -4.34 9.02
CA THR A 99 -1.07 -3.23 9.98
C THR A 99 -1.16 -1.88 9.27
N THR A 100 -0.27 -1.64 8.30
CA THR A 100 -0.21 -0.38 7.57
C THR A 100 -1.43 -0.19 6.67
N ASN A 101 -1.93 -1.24 6.02
CA ASN A 101 -3.12 -1.19 5.17
C ASN A 101 -4.37 -0.62 5.88
N ARG A 102 -4.44 -0.78 7.21
CA ARG A 102 -5.56 -0.26 8.03
C ARG A 102 -5.70 1.26 7.91
N VAL A 103 -4.62 2.01 7.65
CA VAL A 103 -4.65 3.47 7.57
C VAL A 103 -5.46 3.98 6.39
N PHE A 104 -5.55 3.21 5.30
CA PHE A 104 -6.29 3.62 4.10
C PHE A 104 -7.82 3.62 4.29
N TYR A 105 -8.29 3.04 5.40
CA TYR A 105 -9.69 2.99 5.77
C TYR A 105 -10.05 3.97 6.90
N VAL A 106 -9.09 4.79 7.36
CA VAL A 106 -9.33 5.81 8.38
C VAL A 106 -10.00 7.03 7.75
N ASP A 107 -11.08 7.49 8.37
CA ASP A 107 -11.83 8.68 7.98
C ASP A 107 -12.24 9.55 9.19
N ASP A 108 -13.13 10.52 8.94
CA ASP A 108 -13.65 11.43 9.96
C ASP A 108 -14.62 10.74 10.94
N SER A 109 -15.21 9.61 10.54
CA SER A 109 -16.11 8.81 11.39
C SER A 109 -15.36 7.84 12.30
N THR A 110 -14.12 7.48 11.93
CA THR A 110 -13.25 6.60 12.71
C THR A 110 -12.99 7.19 14.09
N THR A 111 -13.21 6.41 15.14
CA THR A 111 -13.13 6.89 16.51
C THR A 111 -11.69 7.22 16.90
N PHE A 112 -11.52 8.10 17.89
CA PHE A 112 -10.20 8.43 18.41
C PHE A 112 -9.45 7.18 18.91
N LEU A 113 -10.15 6.26 19.59
CA LEU A 113 -9.55 5.03 20.10
C LEU A 113 -9.06 4.11 18.96
N GLU A 114 -9.81 3.99 17.87
CA GLU A 114 -9.38 3.21 16.70
C GLU A 114 -8.16 3.84 16.01
N LYS A 115 -8.14 5.18 15.87
CA LYS A 115 -6.97 5.90 15.35
C LYS A 115 -5.72 5.66 16.21
N GLN A 116 -5.87 5.68 17.55
CA GLN A 116 -4.77 5.39 18.47
C GLN A 116 -4.34 3.92 18.44
N ASP A 117 -5.27 2.98 18.28
CA ASP A 117 -4.94 1.56 18.12
C ASP A 117 -4.10 1.31 16.86
N ILE A 118 -4.52 1.86 15.71
CA ILE A 118 -3.78 1.75 14.45
C ILE A 118 -2.39 2.37 14.59
N LYS A 119 -2.32 3.59 15.14
CA LYS A 119 -1.06 4.31 15.36
C LYS A 119 -0.13 3.56 16.31
N GLY A 120 -0.66 3.00 17.40
CA GLY A 120 0.07 2.20 18.36
C GLY A 120 0.61 0.89 17.76
N ALA A 121 -0.20 0.21 16.95
CA ALA A 121 0.21 -1.01 16.26
C ALA A 121 1.35 -0.74 15.26
N MET A 122 1.23 0.31 14.44
CA MET A 122 2.30 0.73 13.52
C MET A 122 3.57 1.12 14.28
N MET A 123 3.43 1.83 15.41
CA MET A 123 4.55 2.21 16.26
C MET A 123 5.33 1.00 16.76
N LEU A 124 4.63 0.02 17.32
CA LEU A 124 5.23 -1.19 17.86
C LEU A 124 6.01 -1.94 16.76
N LYS A 125 5.46 -2.01 15.55
CA LYS A 125 6.14 -2.61 14.40
C LYS A 125 7.35 -1.81 13.95
N TYR A 126 7.24 -0.50 13.85
CA TYR A 126 8.39 0.33 13.50
C TYR A 126 9.55 0.17 14.51
N VAL A 127 9.23 0.11 15.80
CA VAL A 127 10.21 -0.11 16.88
C VAL A 127 10.97 -1.43 16.72
N THR A 128 10.35 -2.48 16.19
CA THR A 128 11.05 -3.76 15.96
C THR A 128 12.06 -3.69 14.82
N TYR A 129 11.88 -2.77 13.87
CA TYR A 129 12.80 -2.54 12.76
C TYR A 129 13.94 -1.55 13.09
N MET A 130 13.78 -0.74 14.15
CA MET A 130 14.79 0.26 14.54
C MET A 130 16.22 -0.29 14.70
N PRO A 131 16.47 -1.48 15.29
CA PRO A 131 17.82 -2.00 15.43
C PRO A 131 18.52 -2.22 14.09
N GLU A 132 17.80 -2.74 13.09
CA GLU A 132 18.35 -3.03 11.77
C GLU A 132 18.63 -1.74 10.98
N VAL A 133 17.69 -0.80 11.00
CA VAL A 133 17.90 0.55 10.43
C VAL A 133 19.10 1.23 11.07
N THR A 134 19.21 1.18 12.39
CA THR A 134 20.33 1.79 13.14
C THR A 134 21.65 1.15 12.76
N ALA A 135 21.70 -0.19 12.66
CA ALA A 135 22.91 -0.90 12.24
C ALA A 135 23.32 -0.54 10.80
N CYS A 136 22.36 -0.39 9.88
CA CYS A 136 22.63 0.10 8.53
C CYS A 136 23.18 1.53 8.53
N ASN A 137 22.59 2.43 9.31
CA ASN A 137 23.06 3.80 9.42
C ASN A 137 24.49 3.87 9.98
N LEU A 138 24.80 3.15 11.06
CA LEU A 138 26.15 3.13 11.63
C LEU A 138 27.20 2.58 10.66
N ARG A 139 26.90 1.50 9.93
CA ARG A 139 27.83 0.91 8.94
C ARG A 139 28.15 1.90 7.83
N ALA A 140 27.14 2.52 7.22
CA ALA A 140 27.39 3.43 6.12
C ALA A 140 27.94 4.81 6.58
N GLU A 141 27.79 5.20 7.84
CA GLU A 141 28.56 6.33 8.42
C GLU A 141 30.06 5.99 8.55
N GLN A 142 30.38 4.77 8.99
CA GLN A 142 31.77 4.30 9.07
C GLN A 142 32.42 4.23 7.68
N GLU A 143 31.70 3.72 6.68
CA GLU A 143 32.18 3.68 5.29
C GLU A 143 32.44 5.10 4.76
N ALA A 144 31.52 6.04 5.00
CA ALA A 144 31.70 7.44 4.60
C ALA A 144 32.89 8.12 5.31
N ALA A 145 33.19 7.77 6.57
CA ALA A 145 34.34 8.30 7.30
C ALA A 145 35.68 7.67 6.92
N SER A 146 35.66 6.50 6.26
CA SER A 146 36.84 5.77 5.80
C SER A 146 37.28 6.10 4.37
N ASN A 147 36.48 6.88 3.64
CA ASN A 147 36.73 7.37 2.27
C ASN A 147 37.11 8.85 2.27
#